data_AF-A0A3E5BPS2-F1
#
_entry.id   AF-A0A3E5BPS2-F1
#
_cell.length_a   1.000
_cell.length_b   1.000
_cell.length_c   1.000
_cell.angle_alpha   90.00
_cell.angle_beta   90.00
_cell.angle_gamma   90.00
#
_symmetry.space_group_name_H-M   'P 1'
#
loop_
_entity.id
_entity.type
_entity.pdbx_description
1 polymer ?
#
loop_
_entity_poly.entity_id
_entity_poly.type
_entity_poly.pdbx_seq_one_letter_code
_entity_poly.pdbx_strand_id
1 'polypeptide(L)'
;MTIKEFFSFRQNKYFWANLIAMIIVVALALFGVLKGLDIYTRHGEAVVVPNVKGMGVAEAEKLFRNQGLSCIVSDSSYVKNLPAGCILDYNPSAGQKVKEGRTIYLTINTLSTPLQVVPNVADNSSMRQAQARLLASGFKLAENQYIPGEKDWVYGVKYKGHTLTNGEKVPVGATLTLIVGDGGELPQEGDSTGTDAGTPVSSGDSAADESWF
;
A
#
# COMPACT_ATOMS: atom_id res chain seq x y z
N MET A 1 72.66 -5.67 36.65
CA MET A 1 72.67 -6.57 35.48
C MET A 1 72.97 -5.75 34.25
N THR A 2 74.09 -6.02 33.59
CA THR A 2 74.50 -5.24 32.40
C THR A 2 73.81 -5.79 31.15
N ILE A 3 73.46 -4.92 30.21
CA ILE A 3 72.84 -5.29 28.91
C ILE A 3 73.68 -6.33 28.15
N LYS A 4 75.01 -6.36 28.35
CA LYS A 4 75.90 -7.35 27.73
C LYS A 4 75.70 -8.78 28.26
N GLU A 5 75.48 -8.96 29.56
CA GLU A 5 75.14 -10.27 30.14
C GLU A 5 73.75 -10.72 29.68
N PHE A 6 72.82 -9.76 29.54
CA PHE A 6 71.49 -10.01 29.01
C PHE A 6 71.53 -10.54 27.56
N PHE A 7 72.54 -10.23 26.73
CA PHE A 7 72.63 -10.75 25.35
C PHE A 7 73.53 -11.98 25.17
N SER A 8 74.17 -12.47 26.24
CA SER A 8 75.08 -13.63 26.19
C SER A 8 74.35 -14.95 25.87
N PHE A 9 73.03 -15.03 26.10
CA PHE A 9 72.21 -16.18 25.70
C PHE A 9 72.10 -16.35 24.17
N ARG A 10 72.37 -15.30 23.38
CA ARG A 10 72.21 -15.28 21.91
C ARG A 10 73.19 -16.21 21.19
N GLN A 11 74.25 -16.68 21.86
CA GLN A 11 75.26 -17.57 21.30
C GLN A 11 74.97 -19.06 21.57
N ASN A 12 73.93 -19.37 22.35
CA ASN A 12 73.53 -20.74 22.66
C ASN A 12 72.63 -21.31 21.53
N LYS A 13 73.09 -22.39 20.88
CA LYS A 13 72.39 -23.05 19.77
C LYS A 13 70.98 -23.52 20.15
N TYR A 14 70.78 -23.93 21.40
CA TYR A 14 69.48 -24.39 21.91
C TYR A 14 68.46 -23.25 22.07
N PHE A 15 68.92 -22.03 22.39
CA PHE A 15 68.04 -20.86 22.49
C PHE A 15 67.41 -20.52 21.13
N TRP A 16 68.23 -20.48 20.07
CA TRP A 16 67.75 -20.27 18.70
C TRP A 16 66.88 -21.43 18.20
N ALA A 17 67.21 -22.67 18.56
CA ALA A 17 66.38 -23.83 18.20
C ALA A 17 64.97 -23.74 18.81
N ASN A 18 64.86 -23.42 20.11
CA ASN A 18 63.56 -23.25 20.77
C ASN A 18 62.79 -22.02 20.25
N LEU A 19 63.48 -20.92 19.93
CA LEU A 19 62.85 -19.74 19.34
C LEU A 19 62.26 -20.05 17.95
N ILE A 20 63.01 -20.75 17.10
CA ILE A 20 62.52 -21.20 15.78
C ILE A 20 61.35 -22.18 15.96
N ALA A 21 61.44 -23.13 16.90
CA ALA A 21 60.35 -24.05 17.20
C ALA A 21 59.07 -23.31 17.65
N MET A 22 59.20 -22.30 18.51
CA MET A 22 58.05 -21.46 18.93
C MET A 22 57.45 -20.71 17.73
N ILE A 23 58.28 -20.12 16.87
CA ILE A 23 57.81 -19.43 15.66
C ILE A 23 57.06 -20.39 14.74
N ILE A 24 57.56 -21.62 14.56
CA ILE A 24 56.90 -22.65 13.76
C ILE A 24 55.54 -23.03 14.37
N VAL A 25 55.46 -23.22 15.69
CA VAL A 25 54.20 -23.52 16.38
C VAL A 25 53.19 -22.40 16.21
N VAL A 26 53.62 -21.14 16.38
CA VAL A 26 52.75 -19.96 16.19
C VAL A 26 52.31 -19.84 14.72
N ALA A 27 53.21 -20.09 13.77
CA ALA A 27 52.88 -20.07 12.35
C ALA A 27 51.87 -21.17 11.98
N LEU A 28 52.01 -22.38 12.53
CA LEU A 28 51.06 -23.48 12.34
C LEU A 28 49.71 -23.17 12.97
N ALA A 29 49.69 -22.59 14.17
CA ALA A 29 48.45 -22.15 14.82
C ALA A 29 47.73 -21.08 13.99
N LEU A 30 48.46 -20.07 13.51
CA LEU A 30 47.92 -19.05 12.61
C LEU A 30 47.39 -19.65 11.30
N PHE A 31 48.14 -20.57 10.68
CA PHE A 31 47.70 -21.25 9.46
C PHE A 31 46.42 -22.07 9.70
N GLY A 32 46.35 -22.81 10.81
CA GLY A 32 45.18 -23.58 11.20
C GLY A 32 43.95 -22.69 11.44
N VAL A 33 44.11 -21.56 12.13
CA VAL A 33 43.02 -20.59 12.35
C VAL A 33 42.57 -19.97 11.02
N LEU A 34 43.49 -19.55 10.16
CA LEU A 34 43.15 -18.97 8.86
C LEU A 34 42.40 -19.97 7.96
N LYS A 35 42.90 -21.21 7.86
CA LYS A 35 42.23 -22.28 7.09
C LYS A 35 40.90 -22.72 7.70
N GLY A 36 40.81 -22.75 9.02
CA GLY A 36 39.56 -23.01 9.74
C GLY A 36 38.52 -21.91 9.50
N LEU A 37 38.95 -20.64 9.44
CA LEU A 37 38.06 -19.54 9.10
C LEU A 37 37.57 -19.64 7.66
N ASP A 38 38.45 -20.01 6.74
CA ASP A 38 38.17 -20.17 5.30
C ASP A 38 37.13 -21.29 5.06
N ILE A 39 37.33 -22.45 5.72
CA ILE A 39 36.39 -23.58 5.64
C ILE A 39 35.04 -23.25 6.29
N TYR A 40 35.05 -22.51 7.41
CA TYR A 40 33.84 -22.17 8.16
C TYR A 40 33.02 -21.09 7.46
N THR A 41 33.67 -20.10 6.85
CA THR A 41 32.98 -19.00 6.16
C THR A 41 32.58 -19.32 4.72
N ARG A 42 32.97 -20.49 4.19
CA ARG A 42 32.76 -20.90 2.78
C ARG A 42 33.09 -19.75 1.83
N HIS A 43 34.30 -19.21 1.98
CA HIS A 43 34.78 -18.14 1.14
C HIS A 43 34.91 -18.64 -0.30
N GLY A 44 34.03 -18.21 -1.21
CA GLY A 44 34.22 -18.42 -2.66
C GLY A 44 33.02 -18.94 -3.44
N GLU A 45 32.01 -19.54 -2.80
CA GLU A 45 30.79 -19.98 -3.48
C GLU A 45 29.78 -18.83 -3.54
N ALA A 46 29.92 -18.02 -4.59
CA ALA A 46 28.99 -16.94 -4.89
C ALA A 46 28.19 -17.28 -6.14
N VAL A 47 26.87 -17.28 -5.99
CA VAL A 47 25.91 -17.43 -7.09
C VAL A 47 25.58 -16.06 -7.64
N VAL A 48 25.54 -15.95 -8.96
CA VAL A 48 25.14 -14.72 -9.64
C VAL A 48 23.62 -14.68 -9.72
N VAL A 49 23.02 -13.59 -9.27
CA VAL A 49 21.56 -13.43 -9.33
C VAL A 49 21.12 -13.32 -10.80
N PRO A 50 20.21 -14.20 -11.27
CA PRO A 50 19.74 -14.19 -12.66
C PRO A 50 18.81 -12.99 -12.92
N ASN A 51 18.65 -12.63 -14.20
CA ASN A 51 17.67 -11.62 -14.58
C ASN A 51 16.28 -12.24 -14.71
N VAL A 52 15.37 -11.89 -13.80
CA VAL A 52 13.98 -12.37 -13.78
C VAL A 52 12.95 -11.25 -13.95
N LYS A 53 13.39 -10.06 -14.35
CA LYS A 53 12.51 -8.90 -14.49
C LYS A 53 11.47 -9.15 -15.59
N GLY A 54 10.20 -8.90 -15.28
CA GLY A 54 9.07 -9.13 -16.19
C GLY A 54 8.61 -10.59 -16.28
N MET A 55 9.33 -11.55 -15.68
CA MET A 55 8.87 -12.93 -15.59
C MET A 55 7.75 -13.08 -14.55
N GLY A 56 6.95 -14.13 -14.67
CA GLY A 56 5.97 -14.50 -13.64
C GLY A 56 6.66 -15.07 -12.40
N VAL A 57 6.06 -14.85 -11.22
CA VAL A 57 6.63 -15.32 -9.93
C VAL A 57 6.98 -16.81 -9.95
N ALA A 58 6.10 -17.66 -10.49
CA ALA A 58 6.29 -19.10 -10.52
C ALA A 58 7.46 -19.55 -11.43
N GLU A 59 7.75 -18.80 -12.50
CA GLU A 59 8.87 -19.09 -13.39
C GLU A 59 10.18 -18.63 -12.77
N ALA A 60 10.18 -17.43 -12.18
CA ALA A 60 11.33 -16.89 -11.46
C ALA A 60 11.71 -17.77 -10.26
N GLU A 61 10.72 -18.27 -9.50
CA GLU A 61 10.96 -19.18 -8.37
C GLU A 61 11.70 -20.46 -8.80
N LYS A 62 11.32 -21.04 -9.95
CA LYS A 62 12.03 -22.20 -10.51
C LYS A 62 13.46 -21.84 -10.89
N LEU A 63 13.68 -20.70 -11.53
CA LEU A 63 15.01 -20.22 -11.90
C LEU A 63 15.91 -19.99 -10.68
N PHE A 64 15.39 -19.33 -9.64
CA PHE A 64 16.13 -19.12 -8.40
C PHE A 64 16.46 -20.44 -7.71
N ARG A 65 15.49 -21.35 -7.59
CA ARG A 65 15.70 -22.65 -6.96
C ARG A 65 16.75 -23.49 -7.70
N ASN A 66 16.77 -23.44 -9.03
CA ASN A 66 17.78 -24.12 -9.84
C ASN A 66 19.21 -23.58 -9.61
N GLN A 67 19.34 -22.34 -9.15
CA GLN A 67 20.62 -21.72 -8.78
C GLN A 67 20.90 -21.76 -7.28
N GLY A 68 20.13 -22.52 -6.49
CA GLY A 68 20.30 -22.59 -5.04
C GLY A 68 19.91 -21.30 -4.31
N LEU A 69 19.08 -20.45 -4.92
CA LEU A 69 18.55 -19.22 -4.34
C LEU A 69 17.09 -19.42 -3.91
N SER A 70 16.68 -18.72 -2.86
CA SER A 70 15.30 -18.68 -2.41
C SER A 70 14.68 -17.33 -2.78
N CYS A 71 13.40 -17.27 -3.07
CA CYS A 71 12.71 -15.99 -3.31
C CYS A 71 11.47 -15.85 -2.44
N ILE A 72 11.20 -14.62 -1.99
CA ILE A 72 9.96 -14.27 -1.30
C ILE A 72 9.39 -12.97 -1.87
N VAL A 73 8.07 -12.87 -1.91
CA VAL A 73 7.40 -11.62 -2.27
C VAL A 73 7.40 -10.72 -1.05
N SER A 74 8.09 -9.58 -1.14
CA SER A 74 8.20 -8.61 -0.05
C SER A 74 7.22 -7.47 -0.20
N ASP A 75 6.95 -7.07 -1.44
CA ASP A 75 6.14 -5.89 -1.73
C ASP A 75 5.37 -6.09 -3.05
N SER A 76 4.34 -5.29 -3.22
CA SER A 76 3.52 -5.27 -4.43
C SER A 76 3.19 -3.85 -4.83
N SER A 77 3.46 -3.51 -6.09
CA SER A 77 3.14 -2.20 -6.67
C SER A 77 2.28 -2.38 -7.91
N TYR A 78 1.47 -1.39 -8.27
CA TYR A 78 0.60 -1.48 -9.44
C TYR A 78 1.16 -0.66 -10.60
N VAL A 79 1.47 -1.34 -11.70
CA VAL A 79 1.89 -0.72 -12.97
C VAL A 79 0.94 -1.18 -14.07
N LYS A 80 0.16 -0.23 -14.60
CA LYS A 80 -0.89 -0.49 -15.59
C LYS A 80 -0.40 -1.17 -16.88
N ASN A 81 0.84 -0.89 -17.29
CA ASN A 81 1.41 -1.37 -18.56
C ASN A 81 2.04 -2.76 -18.46
N LEU A 82 2.03 -3.39 -17.28
CA LEU A 82 2.68 -4.66 -17.04
C LEU A 82 1.66 -5.73 -16.64
N PRO A 83 1.92 -7.01 -16.97
CA PRO A 83 1.03 -8.09 -16.59
C PRO A 83 0.95 -8.26 -15.07
N ALA A 84 -0.21 -8.71 -14.60
CA ALA A 84 -0.45 -9.04 -13.20
C ALA A 84 0.50 -10.16 -12.74
N GLY A 85 1.11 -10.01 -11.56
CA GLY A 85 2.01 -11.02 -10.99
C GLY A 85 3.38 -11.12 -11.68
N CYS A 86 3.75 -10.16 -12.55
CA CYS A 86 5.12 -10.08 -13.04
C CYS A 86 6.05 -9.43 -12.00
N ILE A 87 7.33 -9.77 -12.04
CA ILE A 87 8.34 -9.15 -11.18
C ILE A 87 8.69 -7.76 -11.74
N LEU A 88 8.48 -6.74 -10.92
CA LEU A 88 8.83 -5.34 -11.22
C LEU A 88 10.28 -5.07 -10.87
N ASP A 89 10.66 -5.47 -9.66
CA ASP A 89 11.97 -5.25 -9.10
C ASP A 89 12.31 -6.32 -8.07
N TYR A 90 13.59 -6.45 -7.74
CA TYR A 90 14.05 -7.40 -6.75
C TYR A 90 15.42 -7.03 -6.17
N ASN A 91 15.62 -7.42 -4.91
CA ASN A 91 16.83 -7.13 -4.16
C ASN A 91 17.35 -8.42 -3.49
N PRO A 92 18.63 -8.81 -3.67
CA PRO A 92 19.67 -8.21 -4.51
C PRO A 92 19.38 -8.19 -6.02
N SER A 93 19.90 -7.17 -6.72
CA SER A 93 19.64 -6.95 -8.15
C SER A 93 20.36 -7.95 -9.07
N ALA A 94 19.93 -8.01 -10.33
CA ALA A 94 20.53 -8.88 -11.35
C ALA A 94 22.05 -8.69 -11.44
N GLY A 95 22.81 -9.79 -11.59
CA GLY A 95 24.26 -9.75 -11.74
C GLY A 95 25.04 -9.57 -10.44
N GLN A 96 24.37 -9.29 -9.32
CA GLN A 96 25.01 -9.29 -8.01
C GLN A 96 25.45 -10.71 -7.61
N LYS A 97 26.56 -10.79 -6.89
CA LYS A 97 27.09 -12.04 -6.35
C LYS A 97 26.59 -12.21 -4.92
N VAL A 98 25.81 -13.26 -4.69
CA VAL A 98 25.24 -13.60 -3.38
C VAL A 98 25.70 -14.97 -2.94
N LYS A 99 25.68 -15.22 -1.63
CA LYS A 99 25.93 -16.56 -1.10
C LYS A 99 24.77 -17.50 -1.48
N GLU A 100 25.08 -18.78 -1.61
CA GLU A 100 24.06 -19.81 -1.75
C GLU A 100 23.02 -19.75 -0.62
N GLY A 101 21.77 -20.07 -0.93
CA GLY A 101 20.66 -20.01 0.02
C GLY A 101 20.21 -18.59 0.37
N ARG A 102 20.74 -17.54 -0.26
CA ARG A 102 20.27 -16.18 -0.03
C ARG A 102 18.83 -16.01 -0.51
N THR A 103 18.01 -15.40 0.32
CA THR A 103 16.65 -14.99 -0.04
C THR A 103 16.67 -13.69 -0.84
N ILE A 104 16.10 -13.74 -2.04
CA ILE A 104 15.83 -12.61 -2.92
C ILE A 104 14.42 -12.08 -2.60
N TYR A 105 14.33 -10.79 -2.30
CA TYR A 105 13.07 -10.11 -2.06
C TYR A 105 12.52 -9.58 -3.38
N LEU A 106 11.32 -10.00 -3.74
CA LEU A 106 10.66 -9.62 -4.99
C LEU A 106 9.61 -8.55 -4.73
N THR A 107 9.57 -7.56 -5.60
CA THR A 107 8.46 -6.61 -5.74
C THR A 107 7.67 -7.00 -6.98
N ILE A 108 6.40 -7.36 -6.80
CA ILE A 108 5.56 -7.87 -7.88
C ILE A 108 4.51 -6.85 -8.31
N ASN A 109 4.02 -7.00 -9.54
CA ASN A 109 2.87 -6.24 -10.00
C ASN A 109 1.59 -6.81 -9.36
N THR A 110 0.79 -5.96 -8.73
CA THR A 110 -0.45 -6.40 -8.08
C THR A 110 -1.41 -7.03 -9.09
N LEU A 111 -2.16 -8.04 -8.64
CA LEU A 111 -3.16 -8.70 -9.48
C LEU A 111 -4.35 -7.79 -9.77
N SER A 112 -4.71 -6.93 -8.81
CA SER A 112 -5.82 -6.01 -8.88
C SER A 112 -5.35 -4.56 -8.83
N THR A 113 -6.14 -3.68 -9.45
CA THR A 113 -6.00 -2.22 -9.30
C THR A 113 -6.16 -1.84 -7.83
N PRO A 114 -5.26 -0.99 -7.28
CA PRO A 114 -5.38 -0.52 -5.92
C PRO A 114 -6.70 0.22 -5.74
N LEU A 115 -7.32 0.05 -4.58
CA LEU A 115 -8.56 0.72 -4.23
C LEU A 115 -8.24 2.03 -3.51
N GLN A 116 -8.86 3.11 -3.96
CA GLN A 116 -8.74 4.44 -3.38
C GLN A 116 -10.08 4.83 -2.74
N VAL A 117 -10.01 5.48 -1.58
CA VAL A 117 -11.20 6.00 -0.89
C VAL A 117 -11.77 7.15 -1.69
N VAL A 118 -13.07 7.09 -1.98
CA VAL A 118 -13.79 8.18 -2.63
C VAL A 118 -14.04 9.30 -1.61
N PRO A 119 -13.59 10.54 -1.88
CA PRO A 119 -13.83 11.67 -0.99
C PRO A 119 -15.32 11.93 -0.77
N ASN A 120 -15.65 12.47 0.41
CA ASN A 120 -16.99 12.94 0.71
C ASN A 120 -17.34 14.16 -0.17
N VAL A 121 -18.06 13.91 -1.26
CA VAL A 121 -18.57 14.95 -2.17
C VAL A 121 -20.09 14.91 -2.35
N ALA A 122 -20.75 13.85 -1.90
CA ALA A 122 -22.20 13.76 -1.88
C ALA A 122 -22.76 14.63 -0.76
N ASP A 123 -23.76 15.46 -1.07
CA ASP A 123 -24.49 16.34 -0.15
C ASP A 123 -23.64 17.37 0.60
N ASN A 124 -22.43 17.66 0.12
CA ASN A 124 -21.50 18.58 0.79
C ASN A 124 -20.65 19.41 -0.17
N SER A 125 -20.94 19.39 -1.48
CA SER A 125 -20.11 20.06 -2.47
C SER A 125 -20.91 20.48 -3.69
N SER A 126 -20.54 21.64 -4.26
CA SER A 126 -21.00 22.02 -5.59
C SER A 126 -20.37 21.11 -6.65
N MET A 127 -21.00 21.04 -7.83
CA MET A 127 -20.51 20.24 -8.97
C MET A 127 -19.03 20.51 -9.27
N ARG A 128 -18.62 21.77 -9.37
CA ARG A 128 -17.22 22.15 -9.64
C ARG A 128 -16.26 21.67 -8.55
N GLN A 129 -16.67 21.79 -7.27
CA GLN A 129 -15.86 21.37 -6.13
C GLN A 129 -15.72 19.85 -6.07
N ALA A 130 -16.82 19.12 -6.30
CA ALA A 130 -16.82 17.67 -6.37
C ALA A 130 -15.93 17.16 -7.50
N GLN A 131 -16.03 17.75 -8.69
CA GLN A 131 -15.16 17.42 -9.82
C GLN A 131 -13.68 17.63 -9.48
N ALA A 132 -13.32 18.77 -8.90
CA ALA A 132 -11.95 19.06 -8.51
C ALA A 132 -11.41 18.03 -7.48
N ARG A 133 -12.21 17.70 -6.45
CA ARG A 133 -11.84 16.70 -5.43
C ARG A 133 -11.66 15.30 -6.00
N LEU A 134 -12.56 14.87 -6.89
CA LEU A 134 -12.50 13.55 -7.52
C LEU A 134 -11.31 13.44 -8.49
N LEU A 135 -11.07 14.48 -9.30
CA LEU A 135 -9.90 14.53 -10.20
C LEU A 135 -8.59 14.57 -9.42
N ALA A 136 -8.50 15.36 -8.35
CA ALA A 136 -7.32 15.41 -7.47
C ALA A 136 -7.05 14.06 -6.80
N SER A 137 -8.09 13.26 -6.56
CA SER A 137 -7.99 11.90 -6.01
C SER A 137 -7.64 10.84 -7.06
N GLY A 138 -7.41 11.24 -8.32
CA GLY A 138 -6.99 10.35 -9.41
C GLY A 138 -8.14 9.57 -10.07
N PHE A 139 -9.40 9.95 -9.84
CA PHE A 139 -10.54 9.38 -10.54
C PHE A 139 -10.82 10.11 -11.85
N LYS A 140 -11.49 9.44 -12.79
CA LYS A 140 -11.98 10.02 -14.04
C LYS A 140 -13.47 10.32 -13.91
N LEU A 141 -13.95 11.30 -14.66
CA LEU A 141 -15.36 11.69 -14.65
C LEU A 141 -16.04 11.29 -15.97
N ALA A 142 -17.23 10.71 -15.87
CA ALA A 142 -18.15 10.51 -16.98
C ALA A 142 -19.09 11.72 -17.12
N GLU A 143 -19.99 11.65 -18.11
CA GLU A 143 -21.10 12.60 -18.24
C GLU A 143 -21.94 12.62 -16.96
N ASN A 144 -22.36 13.82 -16.56
CA ASN A 144 -23.14 14.06 -15.36
C ASN A 144 -24.58 13.57 -15.57
N GLN A 145 -25.14 12.91 -14.55
CA GLN A 145 -26.56 12.58 -14.50
C GLN A 145 -27.30 13.71 -13.80
N TYR A 146 -28.31 14.28 -14.47
CA TYR A 146 -29.13 15.34 -13.89
C TYR A 146 -30.40 14.78 -13.25
N ILE A 147 -30.78 15.31 -12.09
CA ILE A 147 -32.04 15.04 -11.42
C ILE A 147 -32.73 16.36 -11.02
N PRO A 148 -34.07 16.38 -10.90
CA PRO A 148 -34.79 17.53 -10.35
C PRO A 148 -34.27 17.86 -8.95
N GLY A 149 -33.83 19.09 -8.74
CA GLY A 149 -33.21 19.49 -7.48
C GLY A 149 -32.46 20.82 -7.56
N GLU A 150 -31.74 21.16 -6.49
CA GLU A 150 -30.98 22.41 -6.37
C GLU A 150 -29.88 22.48 -7.44
N LYS A 151 -29.79 23.62 -8.12
CA LYS A 151 -28.87 23.78 -9.25
C LYS A 151 -27.41 23.58 -8.80
N ASP A 152 -26.66 22.79 -9.57
CA ASP A 152 -25.23 22.51 -9.33
C ASP A 152 -24.93 21.80 -7.99
N TRP A 153 -25.94 21.31 -7.28
CA TRP A 153 -25.78 20.52 -6.05
C TRP A 153 -25.51 19.05 -6.38
N VAL A 154 -24.55 18.43 -5.69
CA VAL A 154 -24.20 17.02 -5.90
C VAL A 154 -24.91 16.14 -4.88
N TYR A 155 -25.87 15.35 -5.35
CA TYR A 155 -26.62 14.40 -4.53
C TYR A 155 -25.89 13.06 -4.34
N GLY A 156 -24.95 12.74 -5.23
CA GLY A 156 -24.26 11.47 -5.15
C GLY A 156 -23.24 11.22 -6.24
N VAL A 157 -22.49 10.15 -6.05
CA VAL A 157 -21.51 9.65 -7.03
C VAL A 157 -21.89 8.22 -7.37
N LYS A 158 -21.95 7.89 -8.66
CA LYS A 158 -22.20 6.54 -9.16
C LYS A 158 -20.93 5.95 -9.77
N TYR A 159 -20.75 4.65 -9.54
CA TYR A 159 -19.74 3.84 -10.21
C TYR A 159 -20.41 2.60 -10.80
N LYS A 160 -20.26 2.39 -12.13
CA LYS A 160 -20.86 1.25 -12.85
C LYS A 160 -22.37 1.05 -12.57
N GLY A 161 -23.12 2.14 -12.41
CA GLY A 161 -24.56 2.12 -12.13
C GLY A 161 -24.95 2.01 -10.65
N HIS A 162 -24.01 1.70 -9.75
CA HIS A 162 -24.25 1.68 -8.31
C HIS A 162 -23.90 3.04 -7.68
N THR A 163 -24.80 3.56 -6.86
CA THR A 163 -24.53 4.77 -6.06
C THR A 163 -23.57 4.40 -4.94
N LEU A 164 -22.43 5.10 -4.89
CA LEU A 164 -21.39 4.90 -3.90
C LEU A 164 -21.77 5.54 -2.57
N THR A 165 -21.41 4.87 -1.50
CA THR A 165 -21.52 5.41 -0.15
C THR A 165 -20.28 6.22 0.21
N ASN A 166 -20.40 7.05 1.25
CA ASN A 166 -19.31 7.91 1.69
C ASN A 166 -18.10 7.09 2.16
N GLY A 167 -16.91 7.41 1.65
CA GLY A 167 -15.69 6.69 2.02
C GLY A 167 -15.57 5.29 1.43
N GLU A 168 -16.43 4.92 0.47
CA GLU A 168 -16.33 3.67 -0.25
C GLU A 168 -15.03 3.59 -1.07
N LYS A 169 -14.46 2.39 -1.17
CA LYS A 169 -13.18 2.15 -1.83
C LYS A 169 -13.42 1.70 -3.27
N VAL A 170 -12.96 2.51 -4.23
CA VAL A 170 -13.15 2.27 -5.66
C VAL A 170 -11.79 2.16 -6.35
N PRO A 171 -11.63 1.33 -7.41
CA PRO A 171 -10.38 1.24 -8.15
C PRO A 171 -9.83 2.60 -8.60
N VAL A 172 -8.53 2.84 -8.41
CA VAL A 172 -7.86 4.05 -8.91
C VAL A 172 -8.06 4.17 -10.42
N GLY A 173 -8.37 5.38 -10.89
CA GLY A 173 -8.65 5.64 -12.30
C GLY A 173 -10.01 5.14 -12.80
N ALA A 174 -10.88 4.67 -11.90
CA ALA A 174 -12.29 4.42 -12.19
C ALA A 174 -12.97 5.68 -12.73
N THR A 175 -13.94 5.47 -13.62
CA THR A 175 -14.79 6.54 -14.14
C THR A 175 -16.04 6.64 -13.27
N LEU A 176 -16.26 7.81 -12.68
CA LEU A 176 -17.34 8.12 -11.77
C LEU A 176 -18.35 9.05 -12.46
N THR A 177 -19.64 8.81 -12.23
CA THR A 177 -20.74 9.66 -12.70
C THR A 177 -21.24 10.49 -11.53
N LEU A 178 -21.29 11.82 -11.69
CA LEU A 178 -21.89 12.70 -10.69
C LEU A 178 -23.40 12.80 -10.92
N ILE A 179 -24.16 12.72 -9.83
CA ILE A 179 -25.59 13.03 -9.82
C ILE A 179 -25.73 14.48 -9.37
N VAL A 180 -26.21 15.35 -10.25
CA VAL A 180 -26.27 16.81 -10.04
C VAL A 180 -27.71 17.31 -10.21
N GLY A 181 -28.12 18.27 -9.39
CA GLY A 181 -29.40 18.94 -9.56
C GLY A 181 -29.41 19.88 -10.78
N ASP A 182 -30.47 19.81 -11.58
CA ASP A 182 -30.67 20.65 -12.77
C ASP A 182 -31.29 22.02 -12.48
N GLY A 183 -31.71 22.29 -11.25
CA GLY A 183 -32.44 23.50 -10.87
C GLY A 183 -33.95 23.43 -11.12
N GLY A 184 -34.50 22.25 -11.44
CA GLY A 184 -35.93 22.04 -11.55
C GLY A 184 -36.63 22.08 -10.18
N GLU A 185 -37.81 22.70 -10.12
CA GLU A 185 -38.65 22.67 -8.91
C GLU A 185 -38.98 21.22 -8.54
N LEU A 186 -38.60 20.82 -7.33
CA LEU A 186 -39.12 19.60 -6.71
C LEU A 186 -40.65 19.78 -6.55
N PRO A 187 -41.47 18.76 -6.88
CA PRO A 187 -42.90 18.81 -6.57
C PRO A 187 -43.05 19.09 -5.08
N GLN A 188 -43.57 20.26 -4.73
CA GLN A 188 -43.90 20.57 -3.34
C GLN A 188 -44.96 19.57 -2.89
N GLU A 189 -44.59 18.61 -2.04
CA GLU A 189 -45.59 17.90 -1.23
C GLU A 189 -46.28 18.97 -0.39
N GLY A 190 -47.55 19.23 -0.73
CA GLY A 190 -48.35 20.29 -0.14
C GLY A 190 -48.38 20.16 1.38
N ASP A 191 -47.72 21.10 2.05
CA ASP A 191 -47.73 21.26 3.49
C ASP A 191 -49.18 21.52 3.94
N SER A 192 -49.82 20.48 4.46
CA SER A 192 -51.21 20.52 4.91
C SER A 192 -51.27 21.14 6.29
N THR A 193 -50.98 22.44 6.39
CA THR A 193 -51.38 23.26 7.54
C THR A 193 -52.71 23.93 7.21
N GLY A 194 -53.79 23.17 7.40
CA GLY A 194 -55.14 23.71 7.39
C GLY A 194 -55.30 24.73 8.53
N THR A 195 -55.23 26.01 8.18
CA THR A 195 -55.69 27.12 9.01
C THR A 195 -57.21 27.03 9.16
N ASP A 196 -57.67 26.47 10.27
CA ASP A 196 -59.07 26.56 10.67
C ASP A 196 -59.28 27.91 11.36
N ALA A 197 -59.67 28.90 10.57
CA ALA A 197 -60.00 30.25 11.03
C ALA A 197 -61.46 30.58 10.70
N GLY A 198 -62.35 30.28 11.66
CA GLY A 198 -63.48 31.12 12.04
C GLY A 198 -64.75 31.07 11.17
N THR A 199 -65.88 30.76 11.83
CA THR A 199 -67.16 31.40 11.48
C THR A 199 -67.91 31.74 12.77
N PRO A 200 -68.32 33.01 12.98
CA PRO A 200 -69.13 33.40 14.13
C PRO A 200 -70.60 33.14 13.82
N VAL A 201 -71.36 32.60 14.78
CA VAL A 201 -72.82 32.52 14.67
C VAL A 201 -73.41 33.24 15.89
N SER A 202 -74.05 34.37 15.63
CA SER A 202 -74.81 35.17 16.59
C SER A 202 -76.30 35.05 16.26
N SER A 203 -77.05 34.78 17.34
CA SER A 203 -78.45 35.11 17.66
C SER A 203 -79.63 34.62 16.81
N GLY A 204 -80.57 33.99 17.52
CA GLY A 204 -81.97 33.79 17.14
C GLY A 204 -82.80 33.42 18.37
N ASP A 205 -83.41 34.43 18.99
CA ASP A 205 -84.41 34.32 20.05
C ASP A 205 -85.62 33.48 19.61
N SER A 206 -86.16 32.66 20.51
CA SER A 206 -87.60 32.37 20.56
C SER A 206 -88.02 31.88 21.95
N ALA A 207 -88.89 32.67 22.57
CA ALA A 207 -89.54 32.46 23.85
C ALA A 207 -90.45 31.21 23.89
N ALA A 208 -90.54 30.60 25.08
CA ALA A 208 -91.65 29.76 25.52
C ALA A 208 -91.60 29.59 27.06
N ASP A 209 -92.01 30.64 27.76
CA ASP A 209 -93.14 30.67 28.69
C ASP A 209 -93.41 29.41 29.55
N GLU A 210 -93.11 29.56 30.84
CA GLU A 210 -93.88 29.20 32.05
C GLU A 210 -94.83 27.98 32.06
N SER A 211 -94.64 27.07 33.03
CA SER A 211 -95.50 26.87 34.22
C SER A 211 -95.69 25.39 34.66
N TRP A 212 -95.68 25.21 36.01
CA TRP A 212 -96.29 24.15 36.83
C TRP A 212 -95.74 22.71 36.74
N PHE A 213 -95.35 21.99 37.80
CA PHE A 213 -95.66 22.00 39.24
C PHE A 213 -94.42 21.57 40.05
#